data_AF-A0AAE0NWB4-F1
#
_entry.id   AF-A0AAE0NWB4-F1
#
_cell.length_a   1.000
_cell.length_b   1.000
_cell.length_c   1.000
_cell.angle_alpha   90.00
_cell.angle_beta   90.00
_cell.angle_gamma   90.00
#
_symmetry.space_group_name_H-M   'P 1'
#
loop_
_entity.id
_entity.type
_entity.pdbx_description
1 polymer ?
#
loop_
_entity_poly.entity_id
_entity_poly.type
_entity_poly.pdbx_seq_one_letter_code
_entity_poly.pdbx_strand_id
1 'polypeptide(L)'
;MASQLPPFPRFVFTKFEPISLLSGFLPALLFPDWFTHQQLLSHPPSFSFSTSAGTLITKYPLASQTTTRQLGNMYFLAFLVGVGVLYSSSEIKVVKSYLVALAIADVGHMMITAEALGWDGTVDVRGWNAMTWGNLGVTVSFCPSSNW
;
A
#
# COMPACT_ATOMS: atom_id res chain seq x y z
N MET A 1 -15.36 10.61 19.51
CA MET A 1 -15.71 9.82 18.31
C MET A 1 -14.62 8.82 17.96
N ALA A 2 -13.49 9.24 17.38
CA ALA A 2 -12.31 8.38 17.28
C ALA A 2 -11.78 7.90 18.65
N SER A 3 -12.07 8.64 19.73
CA SER A 3 -11.76 8.28 21.12
C SER A 3 -12.57 7.12 21.71
N GLN A 4 -13.62 6.65 21.02
CA GLN A 4 -14.41 5.49 21.46
C GLN A 4 -13.90 4.18 20.84
N LEU A 5 -12.96 4.25 19.90
CA LEU A 5 -12.27 3.08 19.37
C LEU A 5 -11.17 2.65 20.36
N PRO A 6 -10.87 1.35 20.44
CA PRO A 6 -9.71 0.87 21.18
C PRO A 6 -8.45 1.63 20.73
N PRO A 7 -7.52 1.94 21.65
CA PRO A 7 -6.41 2.86 21.39
C PRO A 7 -5.51 2.42 20.23
N PHE A 8 -5.37 1.11 20.04
CA PHE A 8 -4.54 0.52 18.99
C PHE A 8 -5.10 0.72 17.57
N PRO A 9 -6.30 0.22 17.18
CA PRO A 9 -6.87 0.46 15.86
C PRO A 9 -7.07 1.96 15.59
N ARG A 10 -7.38 2.75 16.62
CA ARG A 10 -7.44 4.21 16.48
C ARG A 10 -6.12 4.77 15.97
N PHE A 11 -4.99 4.41 16.55
CA PHE A 11 -3.69 4.93 16.11
C PHE A 11 -3.38 4.52 14.67
N VAL A 12 -3.62 3.26 14.32
CA VAL A 12 -3.35 2.72 12.99
C VAL A 12 -4.14 3.46 11.93
N PHE A 13 -5.47 3.44 12.01
CA PHE A 13 -6.33 3.97 10.95
C PHE A 13 -6.43 5.51 10.95
N THR A 14 -6.17 6.20 12.07
CA THR A 14 -6.27 7.68 12.11
C THR A 14 -4.95 8.41 11.93
N LYS A 15 -3.80 7.74 12.08
CA LYS A 15 -2.48 8.37 11.98
C LYS A 15 -1.55 7.63 11.04
N PHE A 16 -1.35 6.34 11.25
CA PHE A 16 -0.40 5.57 10.47
C PHE A 16 -0.87 5.40 9.01
N GLU A 17 -2.12 5.00 8.81
CA GLU A 17 -2.69 4.76 7.50
C GLU A 17 -2.71 6.02 6.61
N PRO A 18 -3.18 7.21 7.05
CA PRO A 18 -3.13 8.40 6.19
C PRO A 18 -1.70 8.76 5.73
N ILE A 19 -0.71 8.55 6.59
CA ILE A 19 0.70 8.78 6.25
C ILE A 19 1.18 7.72 5.25
N SER A 20 0.81 6.45 5.47
CA SER A 20 1.13 5.35 4.56
C SER A 20 0.55 5.58 3.16
N LEU A 21 -0.71 6.00 3.05
CA LEU A 21 -1.37 6.30 1.78
C LEU A 21 -0.69 7.45 1.02
N LEU A 22 -0.28 8.51 1.71
CA LEU A 22 0.52 9.59 1.10
C LEU A 22 1.90 9.09 0.66
N SER A 23 2.53 8.23 1.47
CA SER A 23 3.83 7.64 1.16
C SER A 23 3.77 6.66 -0.03
N GLY A 24 2.63 6.02 -0.28
CA GLY A 24 2.39 5.22 -1.48
C GLY A 24 2.05 6.08 -2.69
N PHE A 25 1.23 7.12 -2.51
CA PHE A 25 0.79 8.02 -3.58
C PHE A 25 1.94 8.78 -4.24
N LEU A 26 2.76 9.48 -3.45
CA LEU A 26 3.80 10.38 -3.97
C LEU A 26 4.82 9.67 -4.88
N PRO A 27 5.47 8.56 -4.48
CA PRO A 27 6.41 7.87 -5.34
C PRO A 27 5.73 7.15 -6.51
N ALA A 28 4.50 6.64 -6.36
CA ALA A 28 3.76 6.05 -7.47
C ALA A 28 3.44 7.08 -8.57
N LEU A 29 3.17 8.34 -8.19
CA LEU A 29 2.88 9.42 -9.12
C LEU A 29 4.14 10.03 -9.74
N LEU A 30 5.18 10.26 -8.93
CA LEU A 30 6.39 10.99 -9.35
C LEU A 30 7.43 10.06 -9.99
N PHE A 31 7.56 8.82 -9.50
CA PHE A 31 8.59 7.86 -9.88
C PHE A 31 8.00 6.47 -10.18
N PRO A 32 7.14 6.34 -11.21
CA PRO A 32 6.41 5.11 -11.48
C PRO A 32 7.32 3.92 -11.81
N ASP A 33 8.45 4.14 -12.49
CA ASP A 33 9.40 3.07 -12.81
C ASP A 33 10.04 2.47 -11.54
N TRP A 34 10.48 3.34 -10.63
CA TRP A 34 11.01 2.93 -9.34
C TRP A 34 9.95 2.22 -8.51
N PHE A 35 8.75 2.80 -8.41
CA PHE A 35 7.66 2.26 -7.61
C PHE A 35 7.22 0.88 -8.11
N THR A 36 7.09 0.71 -9.43
CA THR A 36 6.76 -0.58 -10.06
C THR A 36 7.83 -1.63 -9.74
N HIS A 37 9.10 -1.26 -9.80
CA HIS A 37 10.20 -2.16 -9.44
C HIS A 37 10.17 -2.59 -7.98
N GLN A 38 9.80 -1.68 -7.07
CA GLN A 38 9.74 -1.98 -5.64
C GLN A 38 8.58 -2.92 -5.27
N GLN A 39 7.54 -3.08 -6.10
CA GLN A 39 6.42 -4.00 -5.82
C GLN A 39 6.88 -5.46 -5.78
N LEU A 40 7.79 -5.87 -6.68
CA LEU A 40 8.32 -7.22 -6.77
C LEU A 40 9.81 -7.19 -7.13
N LEU A 41 10.68 -6.94 -6.16
CA LEU A 41 12.14 -6.93 -6.36
C LEU A 41 12.70 -8.25 -6.88
N SER A 42 12.07 -9.38 -6.54
CA SER A 42 12.51 -10.72 -6.92
C SER A 42 12.38 -11.01 -8.42
N HIS A 43 11.68 -10.16 -9.17
CA HIS A 43 11.51 -10.32 -10.61
C HIS A 43 12.38 -9.29 -11.34
N PRO A 44 13.38 -9.73 -12.13
CA PRO A 44 14.17 -8.81 -12.92
C PRO A 44 13.24 -8.05 -13.87
N PRO A 45 13.41 -6.73 -14.05
CA PRO A 45 12.65 -5.98 -15.03
C PRO A 45 12.82 -6.65 -16.40
N SER A 46 11.70 -6.97 -17.04
CA SER A 46 11.65 -7.43 -18.43
C SER A 46 12.09 -6.27 -19.34
N PHE A 47 13.40 -6.04 -19.44
CA PHE A 47 13.96 -4.85 -20.08
C PHE A 47 13.61 -4.78 -21.57
N SER A 48 13.23 -3.57 -22.01
CA SER A 48 13.53 -3.04 -23.34
C SER A 48 14.55 -1.90 -23.18
N PHE A 49 15.68 -1.99 -23.86
CA PHE A 49 16.75 -0.98 -23.87
C PHE A 49 16.32 0.28 -24.62
N SER A 50 16.43 1.46 -23.99
CA SER A 50 16.34 2.77 -24.67
C SER A 50 17.62 3.55 -24.47
N THR A 51 18.53 3.47 -25.45
CA THR A 51 19.82 4.17 -25.43
C THR A 51 19.63 5.63 -25.85
N SER A 52 19.66 6.55 -24.89
CA SER A 52 20.02 7.94 -25.16
C SER A 52 20.99 8.40 -24.08
N ALA A 53 22.25 8.59 -24.47
CA ALA A 53 23.35 9.14 -23.65
C ALA A 53 23.89 8.26 -22.50
N GLY A 54 24.25 6.99 -22.77
CA GLY A 54 25.25 6.24 -21.98
C GLY A 54 24.89 5.88 -20.53
N THR A 55 23.69 6.21 -20.07
CA THR A 55 23.19 5.92 -18.72
C THR A 55 22.10 4.85 -18.82
N LEU A 56 22.32 3.69 -18.19
CA LEU A 56 21.34 2.60 -18.10
C LEU A 56 20.17 3.05 -17.23
N ILE A 57 19.03 3.40 -17.85
CA ILE A 57 17.78 3.70 -17.15
C ILE A 57 16.81 2.54 -17.38
N THR A 58 16.41 1.86 -16.30
CA THR A 58 15.32 0.88 -16.33
C THR A 58 14.01 1.61 -16.54
N LYS A 59 13.39 1.42 -17.72
CA LYS A 59 12.09 2.01 -18.04
C LYS A 59 11.08 0.91 -18.30
N TYR A 60 10.00 0.88 -17.54
CA TYR A 60 8.90 -0.06 -17.74
C TYR A 60 8.02 0.40 -18.92
N PRO A 61 7.27 -0.53 -19.56
CA PRO A 61 6.31 -0.18 -20.60
C PRO A 61 5.33 0.91 -20.16
N LEU A 62 4.90 1.76 -21.09
CA LEU A 62 4.00 2.88 -20.79
C LEU A 62 2.72 2.42 -20.07
N ALA A 63 2.16 1.27 -20.46
CA ALA A 63 1.00 0.69 -19.79
C ALA A 63 1.24 0.46 -18.29
N SER A 64 2.37 -0.15 -17.90
CA SER A 64 2.74 -0.37 -16.50
C SER A 64 2.91 0.95 -15.75
N GLN A 65 3.54 1.95 -16.37
CA GLN A 65 3.69 3.27 -15.76
C GLN A 65 2.33 3.95 -15.52
N THR A 66 1.40 3.83 -16.48
CA THR A 66 0.04 4.37 -16.35
C THR A 66 -0.72 3.66 -15.23
N THR A 67 -0.67 2.33 -15.17
CA THR A 67 -1.32 1.56 -14.10
C THR A 67 -0.75 1.91 -12.72
N THR A 68 0.57 2.06 -12.60
CA THR A 68 1.20 2.47 -11.33
C THR A 68 0.77 3.87 -10.90
N ARG A 69 0.64 4.83 -11.83
CA ARG A 69 0.10 6.16 -11.53
C ARG A 69 -1.38 6.11 -11.13
N GLN A 70 -2.18 5.27 -11.78
CA GLN A 70 -3.58 5.06 -11.42
C GLN A 70 -3.70 4.47 -10.01
N LEU A 71 -2.86 3.50 -9.66
CA LEU A 71 -2.76 2.94 -8.31
C LEU A 71 -2.41 4.03 -7.28
N GLY A 72 -1.42 4.88 -7.58
CA GLY A 72 -1.11 6.05 -6.76
C GLY A 72 -2.32 6.95 -6.55
N ASN A 73 -3.06 7.28 -7.61
CA ASN A 73 -4.28 8.07 -7.52
C ASN A 73 -5.35 7.41 -6.62
N MET A 74 -5.48 6.08 -6.65
CA MET A 74 -6.37 5.34 -5.75
C MET A 74 -5.95 5.46 -4.28
N TYR A 75 -4.65 5.46 -3.97
CA TYR A 75 -4.16 5.72 -2.61
C TYR A 75 -4.52 7.13 -2.13
N PHE A 76 -4.42 8.14 -3.01
CA PHE A 76 -4.83 9.50 -2.67
C PHE A 76 -6.35 9.61 -2.47
N LEU A 77 -7.15 8.92 -3.29
CA LEU A 77 -8.59 8.84 -3.10
C LEU A 77 -8.94 8.20 -1.74
N ALA A 78 -8.30 7.09 -1.39
CA ALA A 78 -8.50 6.42 -0.10
C ALA A 78 -8.15 7.35 1.07
N PHE A 79 -7.06 8.14 0.94
CA PHE A 79 -6.69 9.16 1.92
C PHE A 79 -7.78 10.23 2.08
N LEU A 80 -8.31 10.76 0.98
CA LEU A 80 -9.38 11.76 1.01
C LEU A 80 -10.67 11.20 1.61
N VAL A 81 -11.03 9.95 1.28
CA VAL A 81 -12.20 9.27 1.86
C VAL A 81 -11.99 9.07 3.36
N GLY A 82 -10.80 8.65 3.81
CA GLY A 82 -10.50 8.49 5.22
C GLY A 82 -10.57 9.79 6.01
N VAL A 83 -9.96 10.85 5.48
CA VAL A 83 -10.09 12.19 6.07
C VAL A 83 -11.55 12.64 6.07
N GLY A 84 -12.26 12.45 4.96
CA GLY A 84 -13.68 12.78 4.85
C GLY A 84 -14.50 12.07 5.92
N VAL A 85 -14.46 10.74 5.99
CA VAL A 85 -15.27 9.93 6.92
C VAL A 85 -14.88 10.19 8.38
N LEU A 86 -13.58 10.19 8.71
CA LEU A 86 -13.11 10.30 10.10
C LEU A 86 -13.32 11.70 10.67
N TYR A 87 -13.29 12.76 9.85
CA TYR A 87 -13.44 14.14 10.31
C TYR A 87 -14.83 14.74 10.07
N SER A 88 -15.66 14.18 9.18
CA SER A 88 -17.03 14.68 8.95
C SER A 88 -18.12 13.85 9.62
N SER A 89 -17.91 12.57 9.90
CA SER A 89 -18.96 11.70 10.44
C SER A 89 -19.00 11.72 11.97
N SER A 90 -20.18 12.02 12.52
CA SER A 90 -20.49 11.88 13.96
C SER A 90 -21.15 10.54 14.30
N GLU A 91 -21.27 9.61 13.34
CA GLU A 91 -21.96 8.35 13.53
C GLU A 91 -20.97 7.18 13.67
N ILE A 92 -20.94 6.53 14.83
CA ILE A 92 -20.00 5.44 15.10
C ILE A 92 -20.22 4.23 14.17
N LYS A 93 -21.46 4.01 13.72
CA LYS A 93 -21.78 2.93 12.77
C LYS A 93 -21.07 3.14 11.43
N VAL A 94 -21.04 4.39 10.94
CA VAL A 94 -20.38 4.74 9.68
C VAL A 94 -18.87 4.52 9.81
N VAL A 95 -18.27 4.96 10.91
CA VAL A 95 -16.84 4.77 11.18
C VAL A 95 -16.49 3.27 11.27
N LYS A 96 -17.30 2.46 11.97
CA LYS A 96 -17.07 1.01 12.04
C LYS A 96 -17.17 0.33 10.68
N SER A 97 -18.19 0.65 9.87
CA SER A 97 -18.30 0.08 8.52
C SER A 97 -17.14 0.49 7.62
N TYR A 98 -16.67 1.73 7.74
CA TYR A 98 -15.47 2.20 7.03
C TYR A 98 -14.21 1.42 7.45
N LEU A 99 -14.00 1.21 8.74
CA LEU A 99 -12.87 0.42 9.26
C LEU A 99 -12.91 -1.04 8.78
N VAL A 100 -14.10 -1.64 8.70
CA VAL A 100 -14.26 -3.00 8.14
C VAL A 100 -13.88 -3.01 6.65
N ALA A 101 -14.32 -2.02 5.88
CA ALA A 101 -13.95 -1.92 4.46
C ALA A 101 -12.43 -1.76 4.27
N LEU A 102 -11.78 -0.96 5.12
CA LEU A 102 -10.32 -0.82 5.13
C LEU A 102 -9.63 -2.13 5.47
N ALA A 103 -10.08 -2.84 6.51
CA ALA A 103 -9.50 -4.12 6.88
C ALA A 103 -9.59 -5.15 5.73
N ILE A 104 -10.70 -5.17 4.98
CA ILE A 104 -10.85 -6.02 3.79
C ILE A 104 -9.85 -5.61 2.70
N ALA A 105 -9.69 -4.30 2.45
CA ALA A 105 -8.72 -3.80 1.47
C ALA A 105 -7.27 -4.14 1.87
N ASP A 106 -6.97 -4.09 3.17
CA ASP A 106 -5.64 -4.42 3.71
C ASP A 106 -5.29 -5.89 3.52
N VAL A 107 -6.23 -6.78 3.85
CA VAL A 107 -6.06 -8.22 3.59
C VAL A 107 -5.96 -8.50 2.10
N GLY A 108 -6.73 -7.80 1.26
CA GLY A 108 -6.70 -7.96 -0.19
C GLY A 108 -5.32 -7.72 -0.80
N HIS A 109 -4.69 -6.57 -0.50
CA HIS A 109 -3.37 -6.27 -1.06
C HIS A 109 -2.26 -7.15 -0.45
N MET A 110 -2.42 -7.58 0.81
CA MET A 110 -1.51 -8.56 1.44
C MET A 110 -1.55 -9.90 0.68
N MET A 111 -2.74 -10.42 0.39
CA MET A 111 -2.90 -11.68 -0.33
C MET A 111 -2.34 -11.61 -1.75
N ILE A 112 -2.60 -10.51 -2.47
CA ILE A 112 -2.04 -10.28 -3.81
C ILE A 112 -0.50 -10.21 -3.76
N THR A 113 0.06 -9.52 -2.77
CA THR A 113 1.52 -9.44 -2.58
C THR A 113 2.11 -10.80 -2.26
N ALA A 114 1.43 -11.58 -1.41
CA ALA A 114 1.89 -12.91 -1.03
C ALA A 114 1.85 -13.90 -2.21
N GLU A 115 0.79 -13.86 -3.01
CA GLU A 115 0.68 -14.63 -4.25
C GLU A 115 1.82 -14.26 -5.22
N ALA A 116 2.10 -12.97 -5.38
CA ALA A 116 3.10 -12.48 -6.32
C ALA A 116 4.55 -12.78 -5.88
N LEU A 117 4.84 -12.84 -4.58
CA LEU A 117 6.14 -13.25 -4.04
C LEU A 117 6.34 -14.78 -4.04
N GLY A 118 5.25 -15.55 -4.03
CA GLY A 118 5.28 -17.00 -3.81
C GLY A 118 5.66 -17.37 -2.38
N TRP A 119 5.49 -18.66 -2.01
CA TRP A 119 5.71 -19.13 -0.64
C TRP A 119 7.11 -18.78 -0.12
N ASP A 120 8.15 -19.07 -0.90
CA ASP A 120 9.55 -18.83 -0.49
C ASP A 120 9.84 -17.34 -0.23
N GLY A 121 9.30 -16.44 -1.08
CA GLY A 121 9.44 -15.00 -0.89
C GLY A 121 8.60 -14.47 0.29
N THR A 122 7.45 -15.08 0.57
CA THR A 122 6.60 -14.68 1.71
C THR A 122 7.17 -15.09 3.07
N VAL A 123 7.95 -16.16 3.15
CA VAL A 123 8.54 -16.60 4.43
C VAL A 123 9.93 -16.02 4.67
N ASP A 124 10.61 -15.53 3.62
CA ASP A 124 11.91 -14.87 3.72
C ASP A 124 11.79 -13.40 4.17
N VAL A 125 11.39 -13.21 5.43
CA VAL A 125 11.24 -11.88 6.06
C VAL A 125 12.55 -11.06 6.03
N ARG A 126 13.71 -11.72 5.93
CA ARG A 126 15.02 -11.04 5.85
C ARG A 126 15.28 -10.43 4.47
N GLY A 127 14.68 -10.98 3.42
CA GLY A 127 14.81 -10.50 2.04
C GLY A 127 13.84 -9.38 1.67
N TRP A 128 12.90 -9.02 2.56
CA TRP A 128 11.87 -8.02 2.27
C TRP A 128 12.44 -6.60 2.15
N ASN A 129 12.05 -5.87 1.10
CA ASN A 129 12.30 -4.44 0.99
C ASN A 129 11.23 -3.62 1.74
N ALA A 130 11.40 -2.29 1.74
CA ALA A 130 10.46 -1.39 2.38
C ALA A 130 9.00 -1.55 1.88
N MET A 131 8.81 -1.87 0.60
CA MET A 131 7.48 -2.05 -0.01
C MET A 131 6.82 -3.35 0.46
N THR A 132 7.55 -4.47 0.43
CA THR A 132 7.10 -5.77 0.92
C THR A 132 6.86 -5.74 2.43
N TRP A 133 7.71 -5.06 3.20
CA TRP A 133 7.46 -4.80 4.62
C TRP A 133 6.16 -4.01 4.84
N GLY A 134 5.90 -3.00 4.02
CA GLY A 134 4.66 -2.23 4.03
C GLY A 134 3.42 -3.07 3.71
N ASN A 135 3.50 -3.94 2.70
CA ASN A 135 2.36 -4.72 2.22
C ASN A 135 2.07 -5.98 3.06
N LEU A 136 3.10 -6.65 3.59
CA LEU A 136 2.98 -7.92 4.34
C LEU A 136 3.20 -7.72 5.83
N GLY A 137 4.33 -7.13 6.22
CA GLY A 137 4.74 -7.05 7.63
C GLY A 137 3.78 -6.24 8.50
N VAL A 138 3.33 -5.10 7.98
CA VAL A 138 2.38 -4.22 8.66
C VAL A 138 1.02 -4.93 8.85
N THR A 139 0.48 -5.54 7.79
CA THR A 139 -0.82 -6.21 7.81
C THR A 139 -0.83 -7.48 8.67
N VAL A 140 0.24 -8.30 8.60
CA VAL A 140 0.41 -9.49 9.46
C VAL A 140 0.59 -9.11 10.93
N SER A 141 1.20 -7.96 11.23
CA SER A 141 1.31 -7.46 12.60
C SER A 141 -0.03 -6.97 13.16
N PHE A 142 -0.97 -6.58 12.30
CA PHE A 142 -2.31 -6.11 12.70
C PHE A 142 -3.32 -7.24 12.93
N CYS A 143 -3.21 -8.35 12.19
CA CYS A 143 -4.11 -9.51 12.26
C CYS A 143 -4.26 -10.19 13.65
N PRO A 144 -3.22 -10.35 14.51
CA PRO A 144 -3.33 -11.10 15.75
C PRO A 144 -4.05 -10.35 16.89
N SER A 145 -4.31 -9.05 16.72
CA SER A 145 -4.86 -8.19 17.78
C SER A 145 -6.37 -7.95 17.70
N SER A 146 -7.06 -8.69 16.84
CA SER A 146 -8.48 -8.53 16.49
C SER A 146 -9.45 -8.98 17.59
N ASN A 147 -9.38 -8.35 18.76
CA ASN A 147 -10.53 -8.21 19.66
C ASN A 147 -11.23 -6.88 19.31
N TRP A 148 -12.10 -6.92 18.29
CA TRP A 148 -12.91 -5.79 17.82
C TRP A 148 -14.21 -5.63 18.61
#